data_AF-A0A7K3MB64-F1
#
_entry.id   AF-A0A7K3MB64-F1
#
_cell.length_a   1.000
_cell.length_b   1.000
_cell.length_c   1.000
_cell.angle_alpha   90.00
_cell.angle_beta   90.00
_cell.angle_gamma   90.00
#
_symmetry.space_group_name_H-M   'P 1'
#
loop_
_entity.id
_entity.type
_entity.pdbx_description
1 polymer ?
#
loop_
_entity_poly.entity_id
_entity_poly.type
_entity_poly.pdbx_seq_one_letter_code
_entity_poly.pdbx_strand_id
1 'polypeptide(L)' 'MSKSYGNTIPLFAPEANLRKLLRRTPTDSVPVDALKDPDSAAVFTLLERFGEAEAVNETRVGPLAGGMALAT' A
#
# COMPACT_ATOMS: atom_id res chain seq x y z
N MET A 1 -10.75 -6.85 -4.50
CA MET A 1 -10.51 -6.38 -5.88
C MET A 1 -11.44 -7.12 -6.84
N SER A 2 -12.05 -6.44 -7.82
CA SER A 2 -12.94 -7.02 -8.83
C SER A 2 -12.67 -6.44 -10.21
N LYS A 3 -12.77 -7.27 -11.25
CA LYS A 3 -12.63 -6.86 -12.66
C LYS A 3 -13.67 -5.81 -13.05
N SER A 4 -14.90 -5.91 -12.53
CA SER A 4 -15.98 -4.97 -12.83
C SER A 4 -15.70 -3.55 -12.32
N TYR A 5 -14.97 -3.43 -11.21
CA TYR A 5 -14.59 -2.14 -10.63
C TYR A 5 -13.26 -1.60 -11.18
N GLY A 6 -12.61 -2.31 -12.11
CA GLY A 6 -11.33 -1.88 -12.69
C GLY A 6 -10.20 -1.77 -11.68
N ASN A 7 -10.32 -2.39 -10.50
CA ASN A 7 -9.36 -2.28 -9.40
C ASN A 7 -8.61 -3.59 -9.16
N THR A 8 -8.30 -4.33 -10.22
CA THR A 8 -7.53 -5.58 -10.17
C THR A 8 -6.06 -5.34 -10.50
N ILE A 9 -5.17 -6.14 -9.91
CA ILE A 9 -3.76 -6.24 -10.31
C ILE A 9 -3.60 -7.45 -11.26
N PRO A 10 -3.31 -7.25 -12.55
CA PRO A 10 -3.06 -8.37 -13.48
C PRO A 10 -1.72 -9.04 -13.19
N LEU A 11 -1.68 -10.38 -13.23
CA LEU A 11 -0.47 -11.16 -12.94
C LEU A 11 0.70 -10.86 -13.89
N PHE A 12 0.41 -10.53 -15.15
CA PHE A 12 1.40 -10.34 -16.21
C PHE A 12 1.39 -8.90 -16.76
N ALA A 13 1.07 -7.92 -15.91
CA ALA A 13 1.17 -6.52 -16.31
C ALA A 13 2.65 -6.11 -16.49
N PRO A 14 2.99 -5.32 -17.53
CA PRO A 14 4.30 -4.69 -17.63
C PRO A 14 4.60 -3.82 -16.40
N GLU A 15 5.86 -3.75 -15.98
CA GLU A 15 6.31 -3.06 -14.76
C GLU A 15 5.75 -1.63 -14.64
N ALA A 16 5.80 -0.86 -15.72
CA ALA A 16 5.29 0.51 -15.74
C ALA A 16 3.78 0.60 -15.44
N ASN A 17 3.00 -0.36 -15.96
CA ASN A 17 1.56 -0.44 -15.73
C ASN A 17 1.26 -0.92 -14.30
N LEU A 18 2.00 -1.93 -13.82
CA LEU A 18 1.88 -2.43 -12.46
C LEU A 18 2.14 -1.31 -11.43
N ARG A 19 3.24 -0.56 -11.60
CA ARG A 19 3.59 0.59 -10.75
C ARG A 19 2.48 1.65 -10.74
N LYS A 20 1.88 1.94 -11.89
CA LYS A 20 0.78 2.90 -12.00
C LYS A 20 -0.49 2.41 -11.30
N LEU A 21 -0.79 1.12 -11.37
CA LEU A 21 -1.93 0.51 -10.67
C LEU A 21 -1.74 0.56 -9.16
N LEU A 22 -0.54 0.19 -8.67
CA LEU A 22 -0.21 0.24 -7.25
C LEU A 22 -0.34 1.64 -6.68
N ARG A 23 0.20 2.67 -7.36
CA ARG A 23 0.08 4.08 -6.94
C ARG A 23 -1.33 4.66 -6.98
N ARG A 24 -2.22 4.08 -7.79
CA ARG A 24 -3.64 4.49 -7.83
C ARG A 24 -4.47 3.83 -6.73
N THR A 25 -3.90 2.93 -5.93
CA THR A 25 -4.62 2.29 -4.85
C THR A 25 -5.05 3.36 -3.85
N PRO A 26 -6.35 3.47 -3.52
CA PRO A 26 -6.81 4.47 -2.57
C PRO A 26 -6.09 4.33 -1.23
N THR A 27 -5.43 5.39 -0.82
CA THR A 27 -4.83 5.56 0.51
C THR A 27 -5.63 6.61 1.28
N ASP A 28 -5.53 6.55 2.60
CA ASP A 28 -6.11 7.59 3.44
C ASP A 28 -5.36 8.91 3.24
N SER A 29 -6.06 10.04 3.42
CA SER A 29 -5.47 11.37 3.34
C SER A 29 -4.91 11.83 4.69
N VAL A 30 -4.56 10.87 5.55
CA VAL A 30 -4.01 11.16 6.89
C VAL A 30 -2.62 11.78 6.71
N PRO A 31 -2.35 12.94 7.35
CA PRO A 31 -1.04 13.58 7.32
C PRO A 31 0.08 12.62 7.71
N VAL A 32 1.29 12.87 7.22
CA VAL A 32 2.46 12.03 7.51
C VAL A 32 2.80 11.96 9.00
N ASP A 33 2.53 13.06 9.72
CA ASP A 33 2.77 13.20 11.16
C ASP A 33 1.67 12.59 12.03
N ALA A 34 0.56 12.15 11.43
CA ALA A 34 -0.56 11.57 12.14
C ALA A 34 -0.48 10.04 12.15
N LEU A 35 -0.92 9.44 13.26
CA LEU A 35 -1.00 7.99 13.43
C LEU A 35 -1.88 7.39 12.34
N LYS A 36 -1.31 6.48 11.55
CA LYS A 36 -2.01 5.71 10.53
C LYS A 36 -2.27 4.30 11.01
N ASP A 37 -3.47 3.81 10.71
CA ASP A 37 -3.83 2.42 10.93
C ASP A 37 -3.36 1.56 9.74
N PRO A 38 -2.32 0.71 9.90
CA PRO A 38 -1.82 -0.13 8.81
C PRO A 38 -2.85 -1.17 8.36
N ASP A 39 -3.79 -1.59 9.22
CA ASP A 39 -4.78 -2.61 8.89
C ASP A 39 -5.93 -2.03 8.03
N SER A 40 -6.08 -0.71 7.99
CA SER A 40 -7.07 -0.02 7.17
C SER A 40 -6.64 0.16 5.70
N ALA A 41 -5.33 0.06 5.42
CA ALA A 41 -4.77 0.39 4.12
C ALA A 41 -4.60 -0.84 3.22
N ALA A 42 -5.30 -0.86 2.08
CA ALA A 42 -5.18 -1.95 1.10
C ALA A 42 -3.74 -2.15 0.59
N VAL A 43 -2.94 -1.09 0.54
CA VAL A 43 -1.52 -1.14 0.14
C VAL A 43 -0.68 -1.93 1.16
N PHE A 44 -1.01 -1.82 2.45
CA PHE A 44 -0.33 -2.55 3.50
C PHE A 44 -0.70 -4.04 3.47
N THR A 45 -1.98 -4.36 3.23
CA THR A 45 -2.40 -5.76 3.02
C THR A 45 -1.66 -6.41 1.85
N LEU A 46 -1.40 -5.67 0.76
CA LEU A 46 -0.60 -6.17 -0.36
C LEU A 46 0.85 -6.42 0.05
N LEU A 47 1.46 -5.47 0.78
CA LEU A 47 2.81 -5.64 1.30
C LEU A 47 2.93 -6.86 2.23
N GLU A 48 1.95 -7.09 3.12
CA GLU A 48 1.94 -8.25 4.02
C GLU A 48 1.87 -9.59 3.27
N ARG A 49 1.25 -9.64 2.09
CA ARG A 49 1.09 -10.89 1.31
C ARG A 49 2.28 -11.21 0.42
N PHE A 50 3.05 -10.21 -0.01
CA PHE A 50 4.10 -10.36 -1.02
C PHE A 50 5.48 -9.87 -0.59
N GLY A 51 5.55 -9.04 0.45
CA GLY A 51 6.77 -8.46 0.97
C GLY A 51 7.50 -9.39 1.92
N GLU A 52 8.79 -9.10 2.13
CA GLU A 52 9.60 -9.80 3.12
C GLU A 52 9.23 -9.35 4.54
N ALA A 53 9.43 -10.24 5.51
CA ALA A 53 9.04 -10.00 6.89
C ALA A 53 9.65 -8.72 7.49
N GLU A 54 10.88 -8.38 7.10
CA GLU A 54 11.57 -7.15 7.51
C GLU A 54 10.84 -5.91 6.99
N ALA A 55 10.60 -5.83 5.68
CA ALA A 55 9.90 -4.72 5.04
C ALA A 55 8.46 -4.54 5.57
N VAL A 56 7.75 -5.64 5.84
CA VAL A 56 6.41 -5.60 6.46
C VAL A 56 6.48 -5.02 7.87
N ASN A 57 7.47 -5.44 8.67
CA ASN A 57 7.62 -4.99 10.05
C ASN A 57 8.04 -3.50 10.11
N GLU A 58 9.03 -3.08 9.32
CA GLU A 58 9.41 -1.68 9.20
C GLU A 58 8.22 -0.80 8.79
N THR A 59 7.43 -1.27 7.83
CA THR A 59 6.24 -0.55 7.36
C THR A 59 5.11 -0.55 8.38
N ARG A 60 5.07 -1.49 9.32
CA ARG A 60 4.09 -1.51 10.43
C ARG A 60 4.50 -0.59 11.57
N VAL A 61 5.80 -0.46 11.82
CA VAL A 61 6.36 0.35 12.92
C VAL A 61 6.48 1.82 12.53
N GLY A 62 6.84 2.14 11.29
CA GLY A 62 7.01 3.53 10.81
C GLY A 62 5.78 4.45 10.96
N PRO A 63 4.54 4.00 10.66
CA PRO A 63 3.33 4.82 10.82
C PRO A 63 2.93 5.07 12.28
N LEU A 64 3.38 4.22 13.21
CA LEU A 64 3.19 4.40 14.66
C LEU A 64 4.13 5.46 15.23
N ALA A 65 5.23 5.77 14.51
CA ALA A 65 6.21 6.78 14.88
C ALA A 65 6.00 8.15 14.20
N GLY A 66 4.94 8.31 13.37
CA GLY A 66 4.60 9.58 12.73
C GLY A 66 5.56 10.04 11.62
N GLY A 67 6.29 9.12 10.97
CA GLY A 67 7.37 9.47 10.03
C GLY A 67 7.22 8.98 8.58
N MET A 68 6.16 8.23 8.24
CA MET A 68 6.03 7.60 6.92
C MET A 68 4.80 8.04 6.13
N ALA A 69 5.06 8.60 4.95
CA ALA A 69 4.04 8.81 3.92
C ALA A 69 3.73 7.48 3.21
N LEU A 70 2.46 7.09 3.15
CA LEU A 70 2.01 6.11 2.17
C LEU A 70 2.14 6.79 0.80
N ALA A 71 2.99 6.25 -0.07
CA ALA A 71 3.35 6.88 -1.33
C ALA A 71 2.11 7.33 -2.13
N THR A 72 2.01 8.65 -2.35
CA THR A 72 1.04 9.30 -3.24
C THR A 72 1.38 9.07 -4.72
#